data_AF-A0A7S0S0S5-F1
#
_entry.id   AF-A0A7S0S0S5-F1
#
_cell.length_a   1.000
_cell.length_b   1.000
_cell.length_c   1.000
_cell.angle_alpha   90.00
_cell.angle_beta   90.00
_cell.angle_gamma   90.00
#
_symmetry.space_group_name_H-M   'P 1'
#
loop_
_entity.id
_entity.type
_entity.pdbx_description
1 polymer ?
#
loop_
_entity_poly.entity_id
_entity_poly.type
_entity_poly.pdbx_seq_one_letter_code
_entity_poly.pdbx_strand_id
1 'polypeptide(L)'
;DGEPLWDACAGCPGWFLVSYRIKQRPQHFAVMVIDASLSLQQPAWAGVVCVDMGEGSDWPVACMFPDRRRLVVAARKTAARAQPMVKIYDIVSGQLLSELQLDPMDELAVSCLACSTAHGTAGCIAIAKDNKGEACIWDVASCGIVSTLTCPVIPERQNVHNNRLVYSHDQARLALLQMSTLHVFDPASSSTPTCSITAPQGKFSSMAWSPTTNKLLATGEGYVVSLWDTTSGACLATGYGHYGPKGPSQIKLQYVAFSWDGRQLATAAYDSSVRVWEVPALLDRADGVSEQIRTTGAARSAASAAGDASDAIGGAANASNTDGLREQLRALAERAALAEAEAAKQAALRSAAEAEAARQASLRAQAEEAATRERALKEQAREQLRKLQAMQAEVAAVLSTLD
;
A
#
# COMPACT_ATOMS: atom_id res chain seq x y z
N ASP A 1 6.45 -28.44 4.17
CA ASP A 1 7.72 -29.16 4.41
C ASP A 1 8.97 -28.53 3.78
N GLY A 2 8.87 -27.64 2.79
CA GLY A 2 9.95 -26.71 2.44
C GLY A 2 9.75 -25.37 3.15
N GLU A 3 10.83 -24.61 3.37
CA GLU A 3 10.71 -23.24 3.88
C GLU A 3 9.99 -22.37 2.83
N PRO A 4 8.85 -21.73 3.17
CA PRO A 4 8.18 -20.81 2.27
C PRO A 4 9.02 -19.55 2.06
N LEU A 5 9.10 -19.11 0.81
CA LEU A 5 9.55 -17.76 0.51
C LEU A 5 8.32 -16.85 0.48
N TRP A 6 8.29 -15.88 1.38
CA TRP A 6 7.26 -14.85 1.45
C TRP A 6 7.75 -13.62 0.68
N ASP A 7 6.88 -13.04 -0.15
CA ASP A 7 7.16 -11.78 -0.83
C ASP A 7 5.88 -10.94 -0.84
N ALA A 8 5.92 -9.73 -0.29
CA ALA A 8 4.84 -8.77 -0.40
C ALA A 8 4.68 -8.31 -1.86
N CYS A 9 3.43 -8.23 -2.34
CA CYS A 9 3.14 -7.71 -3.67
C CYS A 9 3.46 -6.22 -3.74
N ALA A 10 4.61 -5.85 -4.33
CA ALA A 10 4.88 -4.47 -4.71
C ALA A 10 3.75 -3.94 -5.63
N GLY A 11 2.96 -2.98 -5.14
CA GLY A 11 1.90 -2.31 -5.90
C GLY A 11 0.46 -2.78 -5.66
N CYS A 12 0.22 -3.84 -4.86
CA CYS A 12 -1.14 -4.28 -4.51
C CYS A 12 -1.32 -4.32 -2.98
N PRO A 13 -1.75 -3.22 -2.34
CA PRO A 13 -1.94 -3.15 -0.89
C PRO A 13 -2.94 -4.21 -0.40
N GLY A 14 -2.57 -4.92 0.67
CA GLY A 14 -3.41 -5.95 1.29
C GLY A 14 -3.37 -7.32 0.62
N TRP A 15 -2.49 -7.55 -0.37
CA TRP A 15 -2.33 -8.82 -1.05
C TRP A 15 -0.92 -9.40 -0.82
N PHE A 16 -0.84 -10.69 -0.48
CA PHE A 16 0.41 -11.38 -0.20
C PHE A 16 0.66 -12.52 -1.17
N LEU A 17 1.93 -12.73 -1.52
CA LEU A 17 2.38 -13.89 -2.26
C LEU A 17 3.20 -14.80 -1.35
N VAL A 18 2.88 -16.08 -1.40
CA VAL A 18 3.65 -17.12 -0.71
C VAL A 18 4.09 -18.14 -1.71
N SER A 19 5.39 -18.25 -1.89
CA SER A 19 5.98 -19.20 -2.84
C SER A 19 6.50 -20.42 -2.10
N TYR A 20 6.06 -21.60 -2.53
CA TYR A 20 6.49 -22.90 -2.01
C TYR A 20 7.17 -23.72 -3.09
N ARG A 21 8.36 -24.25 -2.80
CA ARG A 21 9.00 -25.23 -3.67
C ARG A 21 8.41 -26.62 -3.45
N ILE A 22 7.98 -27.28 -4.52
CA ILE A 22 7.39 -28.62 -4.43
C ILE A 22 8.52 -29.65 -4.33
N LYS A 23 8.67 -30.30 -3.17
CA LYS A 23 9.77 -31.26 -2.92
C LYS A 23 9.88 -32.38 -3.94
N GLN A 24 8.73 -32.92 -4.39
CA GLN A 24 8.70 -34.02 -5.35
C GLN A 24 8.98 -33.58 -6.80
N ARG A 25 8.91 -32.28 -7.08
CA ARG A 25 9.14 -31.68 -8.41
C ARG A 25 9.90 -30.37 -8.23
N PRO A 26 11.24 -30.40 -8.11
CA PRO A 26 12.04 -29.23 -7.75
C PRO A 26 12.01 -28.09 -8.78
N GLN A 27 11.53 -28.36 -10.00
CA GLN A 27 11.23 -27.37 -11.05
C GLN A 27 9.85 -26.68 -10.91
N HIS A 28 8.96 -27.19 -10.06
CA HIS A 28 7.63 -26.63 -9.84
C HIS A 28 7.55 -25.86 -8.53
N PHE A 29 6.89 -24.71 -8.58
CA PHE A 29 6.63 -23.83 -7.45
C PHE A 29 5.12 -23.59 -7.33
N ALA A 30 4.60 -23.60 -6.11
CA ALA A 30 3.24 -23.16 -5.84
C ALA A 30 3.29 -21.73 -5.33
N VAL A 31 2.70 -20.79 -6.06
CA VAL A 31 2.54 -19.40 -5.64
C VAL A 31 1.11 -19.22 -5.15
N MET A 32 0.97 -18.98 -3.86
CA MET A 32 -0.30 -18.78 -3.18
C MET A 32 -0.55 -17.29 -3.04
N VAL A 33 -1.77 -16.87 -3.37
CA VAL A 33 -2.20 -15.48 -3.33
C VAL A 33 -3.20 -15.33 -2.20
N ILE A 34 -2.88 -14.45 -1.26
CA ILE A 34 -3.70 -14.22 -0.07
C ILE A 34 -4.20 -12.78 -0.12
N ASP A 35 -5.52 -12.61 -0.11
CA ASP A 35 -6.16 -11.30 0.02
C ASP A 35 -6.48 -11.04 1.49
N ALA A 36 -5.74 -10.14 2.11
CA ALA A 36 -5.98 -9.65 3.45
C ALA A 36 -6.57 -8.22 3.47
N SER A 37 -7.01 -7.69 2.32
CA SER A 37 -7.53 -6.32 2.20
C SER A 37 -8.79 -6.07 3.03
N LEU A 38 -9.52 -7.14 3.39
CA LEU A 38 -10.74 -7.07 4.19
C LEU A 38 -10.53 -7.42 5.67
N SER A 39 -9.58 -8.30 6.00
CA SER A 39 -9.25 -8.66 7.38
C SER A 39 -7.98 -9.51 7.45
N LEU A 40 -7.04 -9.14 8.32
CA LEU A 40 -5.88 -9.98 8.66
C LEU A 40 -6.26 -11.20 9.51
N GLN A 41 -7.41 -11.17 10.19
CA GLN A 41 -7.86 -12.29 11.02
C GLN A 41 -8.62 -13.36 10.25
N GLN A 42 -9.17 -13.01 9.09
CA GLN A 42 -9.80 -13.94 8.15
C GLN A 42 -9.32 -13.61 6.73
N PRO A 43 -8.04 -13.89 6.41
CA PRO A 43 -7.53 -13.67 5.08
C PRO A 43 -8.34 -14.52 4.09
N ALA A 44 -8.85 -13.87 3.04
CA ALA A 44 -9.54 -14.55 1.97
C ALA A 44 -8.50 -15.18 1.04
N TRP A 45 -8.68 -16.46 0.78
CA TRP A 45 -7.85 -17.17 -0.19
C TRP A 45 -8.23 -16.70 -1.59
N ALA A 46 -7.29 -16.02 -2.27
CA ALA A 46 -7.55 -15.50 -3.60
C ALA A 46 -7.23 -16.51 -4.71
N GLY A 47 -6.22 -17.37 -4.51
CA GLY A 47 -5.90 -18.43 -5.45
C GLY A 47 -4.57 -19.12 -5.16
N VAL A 48 -4.35 -20.26 -5.83
CA VAL A 48 -3.06 -20.96 -5.84
C VAL A 48 -2.70 -21.27 -7.28
N VAL A 49 -1.52 -20.83 -7.70
CA VAL A 49 -1.00 -21.08 -9.04
C VAL A 49 0.20 -21.99 -8.94
N CYS A 50 0.13 -23.15 -9.61
CA CYS A 50 1.28 -24.02 -9.79
C CYS A 50 2.05 -23.58 -11.04
N VAL A 51 3.30 -23.22 -10.84
CA VAL A 51 4.19 -22.67 -11.86
C VAL A 51 5.29 -23.68 -12.13
N ASP A 52 5.50 -24.00 -13.40
CA ASP A 52 6.65 -24.80 -13.84
C ASP A 52 7.70 -23.88 -14.46
N MET A 53 8.87 -23.83 -13.83
CA MET A 53 9.97 -22.94 -14.21
C MET A 53 11.10 -23.68 -14.93
N GLY A 54 10.91 -24.97 -15.24
CA GLY A 54 11.93 -25.80 -15.88
C GLY A 54 13.07 -26.21 -14.94
N GLU A 55 13.85 -27.19 -15.39
CA GLU A 55 14.95 -27.75 -14.60
C GLU A 55 16.10 -26.75 -14.40
N GLY A 56 16.62 -26.68 -13.16
CA GLY A 56 17.75 -25.82 -12.83
C GLY A 56 17.39 -24.35 -12.58
N SER A 57 16.12 -24.04 -12.36
CA SER A 57 15.65 -22.72 -11.92
C SER A 57 15.75 -22.57 -10.39
N ASP A 58 16.21 -21.40 -9.93
CA ASP A 58 16.20 -21.02 -8.51
C ASP A 58 14.84 -20.46 -8.11
N TRP A 59 14.71 -19.98 -6.87
CA TRP A 59 13.52 -19.31 -6.37
C TRP A 59 13.04 -18.21 -7.33
N PRO A 60 11.78 -18.30 -7.81
CA PRO A 60 11.25 -17.33 -8.76
C PRO A 60 10.97 -16.00 -8.07
N VAL A 61 11.02 -14.92 -8.85
CA VAL A 61 10.47 -13.62 -8.45
C VAL A 61 9.02 -13.58 -8.93
N ALA A 62 8.09 -13.19 -8.05
CA ALA A 62 6.68 -13.09 -8.39
C ALA A 62 6.16 -11.68 -8.12
N CYS A 63 5.25 -11.20 -8.96
CA CYS A 63 4.62 -9.89 -8.80
C CYS A 63 3.17 -9.95 -9.31
N MET A 64 2.25 -9.28 -8.62
CA MET A 64 0.85 -9.19 -9.02
C MET A 64 0.62 -7.96 -9.88
N PHE A 65 -0.22 -8.09 -10.92
CA PHE A 65 -0.73 -6.91 -11.61
C PHE A 65 -1.67 -6.11 -10.70
N PRO A 66 -1.67 -4.78 -10.81
CA PRO A 66 -2.63 -3.90 -10.14
C PRO A 66 -4.12 -4.26 -10.36
N ASP A 67 -4.44 -5.01 -11.42
CA ASP A 67 -5.79 -5.54 -11.69
C ASP A 67 -6.23 -6.67 -10.74
N ARG A 68 -5.33 -7.16 -9.87
CA ARG A 68 -5.56 -8.23 -8.89
C ARG A 68 -6.07 -9.54 -9.49
N ARG A 69 -5.77 -9.78 -10.77
CA ARG A 69 -6.21 -10.97 -11.49
C ARG A 69 -5.05 -11.72 -12.13
N ARG A 70 -4.01 -11.00 -12.53
CA ARG A 70 -2.87 -11.58 -13.23
C ARG A 70 -1.63 -11.61 -12.35
N LEU A 71 -1.00 -12.77 -12.28
CA LEU A 71 0.24 -13.01 -11.56
C LEU A 71 1.38 -13.19 -12.57
N VAL A 72 2.46 -12.46 -12.39
CA VAL A 72 3.70 -12.61 -13.15
C VAL A 72 4.70 -13.38 -12.31
N VAL A 73 5.35 -14.37 -12.91
CA VAL A 73 6.41 -15.14 -12.28
C VAL A 73 7.60 -15.23 -13.22
N ALA A 74 8.78 -14.86 -12.75
CA ALA A 74 10.02 -14.90 -13.51
C ALA A 74 11.06 -15.82 -12.88
N ALA A 75 11.78 -16.56 -13.73
CA ALA A 75 12.82 -17.48 -13.30
C ALA A 75 14.12 -16.72 -13.01
N ARG A 76 14.74 -17.00 -11.87
CA ARG A 76 16.16 -16.71 -11.68
C ARG A 76 16.99 -17.86 -12.25
N LYS A 77 17.79 -17.56 -13.27
CA LYS A 77 18.67 -18.54 -13.94
C LYS A 77 19.85 -18.86 -13.02
N THR A 78 20.03 -20.13 -12.65
CA THR A 78 21.23 -20.61 -11.90
C THR A 78 22.06 -21.62 -12.68
N ALA A 79 21.48 -22.34 -13.64
CA ALA A 79 22.22 -23.26 -14.51
C ALA A 79 22.45 -22.66 -15.91
N ALA A 80 23.63 -22.91 -16.50
CA ALA A 80 24.02 -22.44 -17.84
C ALA A 80 23.02 -22.80 -18.96
N ARG A 81 22.14 -23.79 -18.74
CA ARG A 81 21.16 -24.29 -19.71
C ARG A 81 19.71 -23.83 -19.47
N ALA A 82 19.38 -23.20 -18.34
CA ALA A 82 18.02 -22.72 -18.10
C ALA A 82 17.80 -21.41 -18.89
N GLN A 83 16.70 -21.31 -19.64
CA GLN A 83 16.34 -20.06 -20.30
C GLN A 83 15.58 -19.16 -19.32
N PRO A 84 15.95 -17.87 -19.19
CA PRO A 84 15.18 -16.94 -18.38
C PRO A 84 13.79 -16.77 -19.01
N MET A 85 12.76 -17.16 -18.26
CA MET A 85 11.36 -17.11 -18.68
C MET A 85 10.55 -16.25 -17.73
N VAL A 86 9.63 -15.46 -18.29
CA VAL A 86 8.62 -14.73 -17.55
C VAL A 86 7.25 -15.25 -17.99
N LYS A 87 6.48 -15.75 -17.03
CA LYS A 87 5.16 -16.34 -17.27
C LYS A 87 4.09 -15.54 -16.56
N ILE A 88 2.94 -15.36 -17.23
CA ILE A 88 1.78 -14.68 -16.69
C ILE A 88 0.66 -15.69 -16.50
N TYR A 89 0.08 -15.72 -15.32
CA TYR A 89 -1.02 -16.59 -14.96
C TYR A 89 -2.26 -15.79 -14.58
N ASP A 90 -3.43 -16.33 -14.89
CA ASP A 90 -4.69 -15.87 -14.29
C ASP A 90 -4.86 -16.59 -12.94
N ILE A 91 -5.00 -15.84 -11.85
CA ILE A 91 -5.02 -16.42 -10.49
C ILE A 91 -6.30 -17.21 -10.21
N VAL A 92 -7.39 -16.88 -10.88
CA VAL A 92 -8.72 -17.45 -10.62
C VAL A 92 -8.84 -18.81 -11.31
N SER A 93 -8.40 -18.89 -12.56
CA SER A 93 -8.41 -20.11 -13.37
C SER A 93 -7.15 -20.96 -13.19
N GLY A 94 -6.06 -20.37 -12.72
CA GLY A 94 -4.73 -20.99 -12.64
C GLY A 94 -4.08 -21.23 -14.01
N GLN A 95 -4.64 -20.69 -15.10
CA GLN A 95 -4.15 -20.92 -16.45
C GLN A 95 -3.00 -19.97 -16.81
N LEU A 96 -2.07 -20.47 -17.61
CA LEU A 96 -1.01 -19.68 -18.24
C LEU A 96 -1.64 -18.82 -19.35
N LEU A 97 -1.52 -17.50 -19.23
CA LEU A 97 -2.03 -16.53 -20.21
C LEU A 97 -0.99 -16.19 -21.27
N SER A 98 0.26 -15.98 -20.86
CA SER A 98 1.34 -15.55 -21.76
C SER A 98 2.70 -15.99 -21.23
N GLU A 99 3.63 -16.23 -22.14
CA GLU A 99 5.02 -16.53 -21.85
C GLU A 99 5.92 -15.60 -22.65
N LEU A 100 6.83 -14.93 -21.96
CA LEU A 100 7.91 -14.16 -22.53
C LEU A 100 9.20 -14.95 -22.38
N GLN A 101 9.81 -15.23 -23.52
CA GLN A 101 11.13 -15.82 -23.59
C GLN A 101 12.14 -14.70 -23.75
N LEU A 102 12.98 -14.51 -22.74
CA LEU A 102 14.07 -13.55 -22.80
C LEU A 102 15.22 -14.15 -23.62
N ASP A 103 16.00 -13.28 -24.28
CA ASP A 103 17.05 -13.72 -25.21
C ASP A 103 18.03 -14.72 -24.55
N PRO A 104 18.31 -15.89 -25.17
CA PRO A 104 19.19 -16.91 -24.60
C PRO A 104 20.63 -16.44 -24.35
N MET A 105 21.05 -15.40 -25.10
CA MET A 105 22.39 -14.80 -25.04
C MET A 105 22.56 -13.83 -23.86
N ASP A 106 21.47 -13.42 -23.21
CA ASP A 106 21.57 -12.73 -21.93
C ASP A 106 21.83 -13.79 -20.84
N GLU A 107 23.09 -13.95 -20.47
CA GLU A 107 23.55 -14.86 -19.42
C GLU A 107 22.95 -14.55 -18.02
N LEU A 108 22.18 -13.48 -17.88
CA LEU A 108 21.88 -12.85 -16.59
C LEU A 108 20.40 -13.00 -16.21
N ALA A 109 20.19 -13.39 -14.95
CA ALA A 109 18.89 -13.68 -14.37
C ALA A 109 18.01 -12.42 -14.20
N VAL A 110 16.69 -12.64 -14.13
CA VAL A 110 15.74 -11.60 -13.72
C VAL A 110 15.92 -11.32 -12.24
N SER A 111 16.35 -10.10 -11.91
CA SER A 111 16.67 -9.69 -10.54
C SER A 111 15.43 -9.30 -9.76
N CYS A 112 14.56 -8.49 -10.36
CA CYS A 112 13.29 -8.05 -9.80
C CYS A 112 12.30 -7.69 -10.91
N LEU A 113 11.01 -7.64 -10.53
CA LEU A 113 9.89 -7.35 -11.41
C LEU A 113 9.01 -6.27 -10.79
N ALA A 114 8.39 -5.45 -11.64
CA ALA A 114 7.27 -4.61 -11.25
C ALA A 114 6.21 -4.61 -12.36
N CYS A 115 4.93 -4.66 -11.98
CA CYS A 115 3.83 -4.71 -12.94
C CYS A 115 3.08 -3.37 -12.97
N SER A 116 2.64 -2.95 -14.14
CA SER A 116 1.83 -1.76 -14.38
C SER A 116 0.66 -2.09 -15.30
N THR A 117 -0.51 -1.53 -15.02
CA THR A 117 -1.70 -1.53 -15.89
C THR A 117 -1.96 -0.17 -16.53
N ALA A 118 -1.18 0.86 -16.20
CA ALA A 118 -1.37 2.22 -16.72
C ALA A 118 -0.91 2.37 -18.19
N HIS A 119 -0.05 1.47 -18.66
CA HIS A 119 0.51 1.50 -20.00
C HIS A 119 -0.08 0.36 -20.83
N GLY A 120 -0.88 0.68 -21.84
CA GLY A 120 -1.50 -0.30 -22.75
C GLY A 120 -2.77 -0.97 -22.19
N THR A 121 -3.50 -1.68 -23.06
CA THR A 121 -4.74 -2.38 -22.67
C THR A 121 -4.51 -3.63 -21.84
N ALA A 122 -3.33 -4.24 -21.95
CA ALA A 122 -2.93 -5.41 -21.17
C ALA A 122 -1.90 -5.09 -20.08
N GLY A 123 -1.43 -3.84 -19.96
CA GLY A 123 -0.38 -3.48 -19.01
C GLY A 123 1.03 -3.85 -19.47
N CYS A 124 2.00 -3.36 -18.71
CA CYS A 124 3.43 -3.58 -18.93
C CYS A 124 4.09 -4.22 -17.70
N ILE A 125 5.20 -4.91 -17.93
CA ILE A 125 6.06 -5.48 -16.91
C ILE A 125 7.43 -4.81 -17.03
N ALA A 126 7.88 -4.18 -15.96
CA ALA A 126 9.27 -3.75 -15.82
C ALA A 126 10.09 -4.92 -15.27
N ILE A 127 11.19 -5.23 -15.95
CA ILE A 127 12.11 -6.32 -15.64
C ILE A 127 13.51 -5.73 -15.51
N ALA A 128 14.11 -5.82 -14.32
CA ALA A 128 15.53 -5.48 -14.15
C ALA A 128 16.38 -6.74 -14.31
N LYS A 129 17.37 -6.68 -15.19
CA LYS A 129 18.33 -7.76 -15.41
C LYS A 129 19.53 -7.59 -14.48
N ASP A 130 20.03 -8.69 -13.93
CA ASP A 130 21.24 -8.65 -13.10
C ASP A 130 22.45 -8.14 -13.89
N ASN A 131 23.35 -7.40 -13.23
CA ASN A 131 24.72 -7.04 -13.65
C ASN A 131 24.95 -6.21 -14.93
N LYS A 132 23.93 -5.84 -15.73
CA LYS A 132 24.12 -4.94 -16.89
C LYS A 132 23.76 -3.47 -16.64
N GLY A 133 23.08 -3.16 -15.53
CA GLY A 133 22.54 -1.81 -15.31
C GLY A 133 21.42 -1.48 -16.30
N GLU A 134 20.71 -2.50 -16.79
CA GLU A 134 19.61 -2.34 -17.73
C GLU A 134 18.33 -2.88 -17.09
N ALA A 135 17.28 -2.08 -17.17
CA ALA A 135 15.92 -2.55 -16.95
C ALA A 135 15.15 -2.41 -18.27
N CYS A 136 14.22 -3.32 -18.53
CA CYS A 136 13.40 -3.26 -19.74
C CYS A 136 11.92 -3.25 -19.35
N ILE A 137 11.12 -2.54 -20.14
CA ILE A 137 9.68 -2.49 -20.03
C ILE A 137 9.14 -3.31 -21.18
N TRP A 138 8.44 -4.38 -20.84
CA TRP A 138 7.81 -5.29 -21.76
C TRP A 138 6.29 -5.08 -21.73
N ASP A 139 5.68 -4.90 -22.90
CA ASP A 139 4.23 -4.79 -23.01
C ASP A 139 3.60 -6.16 -23.24
N VAL A 140 2.58 -6.45 -22.44
CA VAL A 140 1.93 -7.77 -22.40
C VAL A 140 1.11 -8.00 -23.67
N ALA A 141 0.55 -6.96 -24.28
CA ALA A 141 -0.34 -7.11 -25.44
C ALA A 141 0.44 -7.40 -26.72
N SER A 142 1.54 -6.68 -26.93
CA SER A 142 2.41 -6.81 -28.10
C SER A 142 3.44 -7.94 -27.97
N CYS A 143 3.57 -8.52 -26.77
CA CYS A 143 4.62 -9.47 -26.42
C CYS A 143 6.03 -8.96 -26.77
N GLY A 144 6.25 -7.64 -26.74
CA GLY A 144 7.49 -6.99 -27.16
C GLY A 144 8.09 -6.08 -26.09
N ILE A 145 9.40 -5.85 -26.18
CA ILE A 145 10.09 -4.84 -25.37
C ILE A 145 9.73 -3.46 -25.95
N VAL A 146 9.08 -2.63 -25.14
CA VAL A 146 8.68 -1.26 -25.52
C VAL A 146 9.80 -0.26 -25.27
N SER A 147 10.49 -0.41 -24.15
CA SER A 147 11.56 0.51 -23.75
C SER A 147 12.64 -0.23 -22.98
N THR A 148 13.90 0.14 -23.22
CA THR A 148 15.04 -0.30 -22.42
C THR A 148 15.53 0.91 -21.64
N LEU A 149 15.41 0.83 -20.32
CA LEU A 149 15.90 1.81 -19.36
C LEU A 149 17.39 1.57 -19.15
N THR A 150 18.19 2.52 -19.60
CA THR A 150 19.65 2.47 -19.44
C THR A 150 20.03 3.19 -18.15
N CYS A 151 20.58 2.44 -17.20
CA CYS A 151 21.16 3.03 -16.00
C CYS A 151 22.66 3.27 -16.24
N PRO A 152 23.28 4.23 -15.56
CA PRO A 152 24.73 4.38 -15.58
C PRO A 152 25.38 3.06 -15.15
N VAL A 153 26.22 2.49 -16.02
CA VAL A 153 26.95 1.25 -15.75
C VAL A 153 27.90 1.47 -14.58
N ILE A 154 27.76 0.67 -13.52
CA ILE A 154 28.67 0.71 -12.37
C ILE A 154 29.89 -0.16 -12.71
N PRO A 155 31.12 0.32 -12.51
CA PRO A 155 32.33 -0.46 -12.76
C PRO A 155 32.37 -1.75 -11.90
N GLU A 156 32.52 -2.87 -12.59
CA GLU A 156 32.75 -4.27 -12.21
C GLU A 156 32.76 -4.75 -10.73
N ARG A 157 32.20 -5.96 -10.56
CA ARG A 157 32.40 -6.95 -9.47
C ARG A 157 31.96 -6.56 -8.06
N GLN A 158 30.76 -6.04 -7.91
CA GLN A 158 30.07 -6.10 -6.62
C GLN A 158 28.70 -6.75 -6.78
N ASN A 159 28.41 -7.74 -5.94
CA ASN A 159 27.17 -8.54 -5.95
C ASN A 159 25.91 -7.65 -6.02
N VAL A 160 25.26 -7.59 -7.18
CA VAL A 160 24.08 -6.73 -7.48
C VAL A 160 22.75 -7.36 -7.00
N HIS A 161 22.81 -8.32 -6.07
CA HIS A 161 21.67 -9.15 -5.63
C HIS A 161 20.50 -8.40 -4.92
N ASN A 162 20.55 -7.06 -4.83
CA ASN A 162 19.55 -6.25 -4.12
C ASN A 162 18.85 -5.23 -5.02
N ASN A 163 18.73 -5.51 -6.32
CA ASN A 163 17.87 -4.67 -7.15
C ASN A 163 16.41 -4.76 -6.67
N ARG A 164 15.72 -3.63 -6.69
CA ARG A 164 14.28 -3.53 -6.39
C ARG A 164 13.65 -2.60 -7.41
N LEU A 165 12.54 -3.02 -7.98
CA LEU A 165 11.74 -2.24 -8.92
C LEU A 165 10.38 -2.01 -8.30
N VAL A 166 9.92 -0.76 -8.26
CA VAL A 166 8.60 -0.42 -7.73
C VAL A 166 8.02 0.73 -8.55
N TYR A 167 6.83 0.52 -9.12
CA TYR A 167 6.04 1.60 -9.70
C TYR A 167 5.46 2.49 -8.60
N SER A 168 5.37 3.80 -8.88
CA SER A 168 4.58 4.71 -8.06
C SER A 168 3.11 4.29 -8.05
N HIS A 169 2.34 4.78 -7.07
CA HIS A 169 0.93 4.40 -6.92
C HIS A 169 0.07 4.81 -8.12
N ASP A 170 0.36 5.98 -8.72
CA ASP A 170 -0.24 6.43 -9.97
C ASP A 170 0.31 5.72 -11.23
N GLN A 171 1.30 4.83 -11.05
CA GLN A 171 2.02 4.08 -12.08
C GLN A 171 2.70 4.94 -13.14
N ALA A 172 2.81 6.25 -12.92
CA ALA A 172 3.44 7.18 -13.85
C ALA A 172 4.96 7.20 -13.73
N ARG A 173 5.51 6.68 -12.62
CA ARG A 173 6.95 6.65 -12.34
C ARG A 173 7.40 5.26 -11.95
N LEU A 174 8.63 4.93 -12.28
CA LEU A 174 9.28 3.69 -11.89
C LEU A 174 10.54 4.00 -11.10
N ALA A 175 10.63 3.46 -9.89
CA ALA A 175 11.85 3.50 -9.10
C ALA A 175 12.63 2.20 -9.27
N LEU A 176 13.92 2.32 -9.57
CA LEU A 176 14.88 1.23 -9.56
C LEU A 176 15.92 1.51 -8.48
N LEU A 177 16.01 0.62 -7.50
CA LEU A 177 17.13 0.54 -6.59
C LEU A 177 18.24 -0.25 -7.25
N GLN A 178 19.40 0.37 -7.43
CA GLN A 178 20.60 -0.28 -7.91
C GLN A 178 21.76 0.04 -6.96
N MET A 179 22.14 -0.95 -6.15
CA MET A 179 23.20 -0.84 -5.12
C MET A 179 22.99 0.30 -4.12
N SER A 180 23.67 1.43 -4.34
CA SER A 180 23.65 2.63 -3.51
C SER A 180 22.87 3.76 -4.15
N THR A 181 22.37 3.58 -5.37
CA THR A 181 21.67 4.64 -6.10
C THR A 181 20.25 4.23 -6.39
N LEU A 182 19.34 5.16 -6.17
CA LEU A 182 17.94 5.10 -6.55
C LEU A 182 17.77 5.90 -7.84
N HIS A 183 17.34 5.23 -8.90
CA HIS A 183 17.01 5.85 -10.17
C HIS A 183 15.49 5.91 -10.33
N VAL A 184 14.96 7.10 -10.64
CA VAL A 184 13.54 7.30 -10.93
C VAL A 184 13.41 7.56 -12.42
N PHE A 185 12.51 6.82 -13.06
CA PHE A 185 12.22 6.89 -14.48
C PHE A 185 10.78 7.32 -14.71
N ASP A 186 10.58 8.07 -15.79
CA ASP A 186 9.27 8.24 -16.42
C ASP A 186 9.23 7.31 -17.64
N PRO A 187 8.56 6.14 -17.52
CA PRO A 187 8.55 5.10 -18.54
C PRO A 187 7.93 5.55 -19.87
N ALA A 188 7.09 6.59 -19.87
CA ALA A 188 6.42 7.08 -21.07
C ALA A 188 7.27 8.09 -21.85
N SER A 189 8.20 8.78 -21.19
CA SER A 189 8.90 9.92 -21.79
C SER A 189 10.38 9.68 -22.08
N SER A 190 11.07 8.82 -21.32
CA SER A 190 12.52 8.64 -21.47
C SER A 190 13.03 7.26 -21.06
N SER A 191 14.08 6.82 -21.76
CA SER A 191 14.91 5.67 -21.38
C SER A 191 15.98 6.01 -20.33
N THR A 192 16.15 7.29 -20.00
CA THR A 192 17.11 7.80 -19.00
C THR A 192 16.41 8.21 -17.71
N PRO A 193 17.10 8.15 -16.54
CA PRO A 193 16.48 8.49 -15.28
C PRO A 193 16.19 9.99 -15.20
N THR A 194 14.98 10.36 -14.78
CA THR A 194 14.57 11.74 -14.51
C THR A 194 15.21 12.28 -13.23
N CYS A 195 15.50 11.39 -12.27
CA CYS A 195 16.17 11.71 -11.02
C CYS A 195 17.05 10.53 -10.59
N SER A 196 18.22 10.82 -10.02
CA SER A 196 19.11 9.82 -9.42
C SER A 196 19.56 10.29 -8.04
N ILE A 197 19.34 9.45 -7.03
CA ILE A 197 19.61 9.75 -5.63
C ILE A 197 20.61 8.73 -5.09
N THR A 198 21.76 9.18 -4.60
CA THR A 198 22.79 8.29 -4.02
C THR A 198 22.70 8.27 -2.50
N ALA A 199 22.75 7.07 -1.94
CA ALA A 199 22.68 6.80 -0.51
C ALA A 199 23.90 7.41 0.22
N PRO A 200 23.69 8.32 1.19
CA PRO A 200 24.78 8.99 1.91
C PRO A 200 25.77 8.05 2.64
N GLN A 201 25.31 6.93 3.17
CA GLN A 201 26.11 5.93 3.90
C GLN A 201 26.45 4.69 3.06
N GLY A 202 26.19 4.74 1.75
CA GLY A 202 26.73 3.82 0.75
C GLY A 202 25.85 2.64 0.35
N LYS A 203 24.69 2.37 0.97
CA LYS A 203 23.77 1.33 0.46
C LYS A 203 22.34 1.46 0.97
N PHE A 204 21.39 1.53 0.03
CA PHE A 204 19.98 1.35 0.34
C PHE A 204 19.64 -0.14 0.52
N SER A 205 18.83 -0.45 1.52
CA SER A 205 18.36 -1.82 1.79
C SER A 205 16.95 -2.07 1.30
N SER A 206 16.09 -1.04 1.29
CA SER A 206 14.68 -1.15 0.94
C SER A 206 14.13 0.20 0.47
N MET A 207 13.01 0.16 -0.25
CA MET A 207 12.29 1.34 -0.70
C MET A 207 10.78 1.11 -0.73
N ALA A 208 10.01 2.19 -0.56
CA ALA A 208 8.57 2.20 -0.74
C ALA A 208 8.09 3.56 -1.27
N TRP A 209 7.17 3.55 -2.22
CA TRP A 209 6.47 4.77 -2.64
C TRP A 209 5.36 5.11 -1.66
N SER A 210 5.16 6.40 -1.42
CA SER A 210 3.97 6.87 -0.72
C SER A 210 2.72 6.62 -1.58
N PRO A 211 1.64 6.07 -1.01
CA PRO A 211 0.39 5.87 -1.73
C PRO A 211 -0.42 7.16 -1.89
N THR A 212 -0.20 8.16 -1.04
CA THR A 212 -0.94 9.44 -1.08
C THR A 212 -0.26 10.49 -1.93
N THR A 213 1.05 10.39 -2.11
CA THR A 213 1.83 11.39 -2.84
C THR A 213 2.75 10.71 -3.85
N ASN A 214 2.54 11.01 -5.14
CA ASN A 214 3.26 10.36 -6.24
C ASN A 214 4.73 10.81 -6.36
N LYS A 215 5.21 11.62 -5.42
CA LYS A 215 6.55 12.21 -5.41
C LYS A 215 7.38 11.79 -4.21
N LEU A 216 6.75 11.25 -3.16
CA LEU A 216 7.45 10.87 -1.94
C LEU A 216 7.86 9.41 -2.00
N LEU A 217 9.13 9.16 -1.73
CA LEU A 217 9.69 7.81 -1.65
C LEU A 217 10.49 7.67 -0.37
N ALA A 218 10.22 6.60 0.38
CA ALA A 218 10.97 6.25 1.57
C ALA A 218 12.04 5.22 1.25
N THR A 219 13.24 5.40 1.81
CA THR A 219 14.34 4.45 1.68
C THR A 219 14.89 4.07 3.05
N GLY A 220 15.32 2.82 3.20
CA GLY A 220 16.14 2.39 4.32
C GLY A 220 17.62 2.38 3.95
N GLU A 221 18.47 2.94 4.80
CA GLU A 221 19.93 2.90 4.67
C GLU A 221 20.56 2.65 6.04
N GLY A 222 21.24 1.51 6.22
CA GLY A 222 21.80 1.16 7.52
C GLY A 222 20.71 1.19 8.61
N TYR A 223 20.82 2.08 9.58
CA TYR A 223 19.85 2.27 10.66
C TYR A 223 18.93 3.49 10.46
N VAL A 224 19.02 4.12 9.29
CA VAL A 224 18.42 5.41 8.94
C VAL A 224 17.30 5.22 7.94
N VAL A 225 16.15 5.81 8.22
CA VAL A 225 15.08 5.93 7.24
C VAL A 225 15.08 7.34 6.66
N SER A 226 15.00 7.47 5.34
CA SER A 226 14.99 8.77 4.66
C SER A 226 13.77 8.90 3.76
N LEU A 227 13.20 10.10 3.73
CA LEU A 227 12.11 10.49 2.84
C LEU A 227 12.65 11.42 1.76
N TRP A 228 12.36 11.12 0.51
CA TRP A 228 12.87 11.84 -0.66
C TRP A 228 11.74 12.39 -1.50
N ASP A 229 11.90 13.63 -2.00
CA ASP A 229 11.12 14.10 -3.14
C ASP A 229 11.80 13.64 -4.43
N THR A 230 11.16 12.72 -5.14
CA THR A 230 11.64 12.13 -6.39
C THR A 230 11.62 13.10 -7.58
N THR A 231 11.03 14.29 -7.43
CA THR A 231 11.06 15.33 -8.47
C THR A 231 12.31 16.19 -8.38
N SER A 232 12.67 16.62 -7.16
CA SER A 232 13.86 17.44 -6.93
C SER A 232 15.10 16.62 -6.60
N GLY A 233 14.94 15.36 -6.16
CA GLY A 233 16.00 14.55 -5.58
C GLY A 233 16.37 14.94 -4.14
N ALA A 234 15.64 15.88 -3.54
CA ALA A 234 15.95 16.37 -2.20
C ALA A 234 15.57 15.35 -1.12
N CYS A 235 16.45 15.17 -0.13
CA CYS A 235 16.10 14.51 1.12
C CYS A 235 15.22 15.47 1.93
N LEU A 236 13.93 15.13 2.09
CA LEU A 236 12.98 15.94 2.83
C LEU A 236 13.10 15.70 4.34
N ALA A 237 13.37 14.47 4.75
CA ALA A 237 13.49 14.14 6.16
C ALA A 237 14.30 12.87 6.39
N THR A 238 14.92 12.80 7.57
CA THR A 238 15.72 11.66 7.99
C THR A 238 15.32 11.25 9.41
N GLY A 239 14.96 9.99 9.57
CA GLY A 239 14.58 9.38 10.84
C GLY A 239 15.69 8.50 11.40
N TYR A 240 16.05 8.74 12.65
CA TYR A 240 16.98 7.92 13.43
C TYR A 240 16.24 7.24 14.57
N GLY A 241 16.51 5.95 14.79
CA GLY A 241 15.83 5.23 15.85
C GLY A 241 16.23 3.78 15.99
N HIS A 242 16.55 3.09 14.91
CA HIS A 242 17.04 1.72 15.03
C HIS A 242 18.42 1.74 15.69
N TYR A 243 18.50 1.18 16.91
CA TYR A 243 19.71 1.10 17.72
C TYR A 243 19.84 -0.28 18.33
N GLY A 244 21.04 -0.81 18.29
CA GLY A 244 21.36 -2.17 18.67
C GLY A 244 22.29 -2.11 19.86
N PRO A 245 22.50 -3.23 20.55
CA PRO A 245 23.36 -3.28 21.74
C PRO A 245 24.81 -2.84 21.46
N LYS A 246 25.23 -2.79 20.19
CA LYS A 246 26.57 -2.39 19.73
C LYS A 246 26.60 -1.03 18.99
N GLY A 247 25.53 -0.23 19.13
CA GLY A 247 25.43 1.09 18.49
C GLY A 247 24.88 1.06 17.05
N PRO A 248 24.83 2.22 16.37
CA PRO A 248 24.14 2.40 15.08
C PRO A 248 24.80 1.66 13.90
N SER A 249 26.12 1.41 13.97
CA SER A 249 26.91 0.93 12.83
C SER A 249 26.62 -0.51 12.38
N GLN A 250 26.01 -1.35 13.23
CA GLN A 250 25.77 -2.77 12.92
C GLN A 250 24.32 -3.10 12.56
N ILE A 251 23.41 -2.12 12.61
CA ILE A 251 22.02 -2.40 12.30
C ILE A 251 21.75 -2.08 10.85
N LYS A 252 21.08 -3.02 10.20
CA LYS A 252 20.55 -2.84 8.87
C LYS A 252 19.05 -2.96 8.95
N LEU A 253 18.37 -1.87 8.63
CA LEU A 253 17.00 -1.82 8.15
C LEU A 253 16.90 -2.82 7.01
N GLN A 254 15.91 -3.70 7.09
CA GLN A 254 15.62 -4.67 6.05
C GLN A 254 14.46 -4.20 5.18
N TYR A 255 13.47 -3.55 5.79
CA TYR A 255 12.22 -3.22 5.11
C TYR A 255 11.70 -1.85 5.52
N VAL A 256 11.02 -1.23 4.57
CA VAL A 256 10.29 0.03 4.72
C VAL A 256 8.96 -0.13 3.99
N ALA A 257 7.85 0.22 4.63
CA ALA A 257 6.51 0.12 4.04
C ALA A 257 5.62 1.28 4.51
N PHE A 258 4.88 1.90 3.58
CA PHE A 258 3.88 2.91 3.93
C PHE A 258 2.57 2.25 4.34
N SER A 259 1.85 2.86 5.28
CA SER A 259 0.42 2.59 5.45
C SER A 259 -0.35 3.02 4.20
N TRP A 260 -1.46 2.35 3.92
CA TRP A 260 -2.29 2.65 2.75
C TRP A 260 -2.77 4.12 2.70
N ASP A 261 -3.03 4.72 3.85
CA ASP A 261 -3.40 6.13 3.99
C ASP A 261 -2.19 7.09 3.91
N GLY A 262 -0.98 6.58 3.73
CA GLY A 262 0.28 7.33 3.60
C GLY A 262 0.71 8.10 4.85
N ARG A 263 -0.02 7.97 5.97
CA ARG A 263 0.26 8.73 7.20
C ARG A 263 1.38 8.11 8.01
N GLN A 264 1.57 6.82 7.89
CA GLN A 264 2.52 6.06 8.68
C GLN A 264 3.52 5.34 7.80
N LEU A 265 4.73 5.21 8.32
CA LEU A 265 5.79 4.43 7.74
C LEU A 265 6.20 3.36 8.75
N ALA A 266 6.21 2.11 8.35
CA ALA A 266 6.75 1.02 9.15
C ALA A 266 8.17 0.69 8.69
N THR A 267 9.07 0.47 9.63
CA THR A 267 10.45 0.03 9.34
C THR A 267 10.81 -1.16 10.21
N ALA A 268 11.48 -2.14 9.62
CA ALA A 268 11.94 -3.34 10.32
C ALA A 268 13.45 -3.50 10.17
N ALA A 269 14.14 -3.89 11.25
CA ALA A 269 15.60 -3.99 11.28
C ALA A 269 16.10 -5.25 11.98
N TYR A 270 17.41 -5.54 11.80
CA TYR A 270 18.09 -6.63 12.53
C TYR A 270 18.17 -6.44 14.05
N ASP A 271 17.76 -5.29 14.58
CA ASP A 271 17.59 -5.09 16.03
C ASP A 271 16.36 -5.82 16.59
N SER A 272 15.68 -6.63 15.76
CA SER A 272 14.47 -7.38 16.08
C SER A 272 13.29 -6.48 16.45
N SER A 273 13.34 -5.19 16.06
CA SER A 273 12.27 -4.24 16.28
C SER A 273 11.61 -3.81 14.98
N VAL A 274 10.30 -3.52 15.09
CA VAL A 274 9.54 -2.78 14.09
C VAL A 274 9.22 -1.42 14.68
N ARG A 275 9.46 -0.37 13.91
CA ARG A 275 9.16 1.01 14.27
C ARG A 275 8.12 1.58 13.34
N VAL A 276 7.28 2.44 13.88
CA VAL A 276 6.29 3.20 13.12
C VAL A 276 6.60 4.68 13.26
N TRP A 277 6.65 5.38 12.13
CA TRP A 277 6.91 6.80 12.02
C TRP A 277 5.66 7.48 11.50
N GLU A 278 5.25 8.57 12.12
CA GLU A 278 4.24 9.47 11.57
C GLU A 278 4.90 10.33 10.49
N VAL A 279 4.49 10.15 9.24
CA VAL A 279 5.09 10.81 8.06
C VAL A 279 5.00 12.33 8.14
N PRO A 280 3.85 12.95 8.51
CA PRO A 280 3.79 14.40 8.68
C PRO A 280 4.77 14.91 9.74
N ALA A 281 4.86 14.22 10.88
CA ALA A 281 5.77 14.61 11.96
C ALA A 281 7.25 14.42 11.59
N LEU A 282 7.56 13.47 10.71
CA LEU A 282 8.91 13.26 10.19
C LEU A 282 9.30 14.39 9.24
N LEU A 283 8.37 14.84 8.39
CA LEU A 283 8.57 15.96 7.45
C LEU A 283 8.67 17.31 8.16
N ASP A 284 7.82 17.58 9.15
CA ASP A 284 7.79 18.86 9.89
C ASP A 284 9.07 19.13 10.71
N ARG A 285 9.86 18.10 11.01
CA ARG A 285 11.06 18.20 11.86
C ARG A 285 12.36 18.29 11.08
N ALA A 286 12.30 18.43 9.76
CA ALA A 286 13.46 18.58 8.88
C ALA A 286 14.36 19.79 9.24
N ASP A 287 13.83 20.79 9.96
CA ASP A 287 14.52 22.04 10.30
C ASP A 287 15.20 22.06 11.69
N GLY A 288 15.31 20.95 12.44
CA GLY A 288 15.84 20.97 13.81
C GLY A 288 16.60 19.71 14.24
N VAL A 289 17.74 19.91 14.91
CA VAL A 289 18.66 18.88 15.43
C VAL A 289 17.91 17.74 16.14
N SER A 290 18.16 16.52 15.64
CA SER A 290 17.54 15.26 16.03
C SER A 290 17.98 14.79 17.41
N GLU A 291 17.10 14.90 18.42
CA GLU A 291 17.13 14.01 19.57
C GLU A 291 15.73 13.46 19.87
N GLN A 292 15.65 12.13 19.92
CA GLN A 292 14.50 11.31 20.34
C GLN A 292 13.16 11.64 19.68
N ILE A 293 12.85 10.90 18.61
CA ILE A 293 11.45 10.65 18.29
C ILE A 293 10.85 9.89 19.47
N ARG A 294 9.79 10.46 20.08
CA ARG A 294 8.86 9.73 20.95
C ARG A 294 8.30 8.57 20.16
N THR A 295 9.00 7.45 20.23
CA THR A 295 8.52 6.14 19.82
C THR A 295 7.33 5.83 20.71
N THR A 296 6.13 5.75 20.15
CA THR A 296 5.07 5.00 20.80
C THR A 296 5.50 3.55 20.77
N GLY A 297 6.01 3.06 21.91
CA GLY A 297 6.33 1.66 22.08
C GLY A 297 5.14 0.78 21.68
N ALA A 298 5.45 -0.29 20.95
CA ALA A 298 4.55 -1.36 20.53
C ALA A 298 3.27 -0.92 19.77
N ALA A 299 3.35 -0.96 18.44
CA ALA A 299 2.33 -1.55 17.56
C ALA A 299 0.86 -1.20 17.82
N ARG A 300 0.56 0.06 18.17
CA ARG A 300 -0.83 0.55 18.32
C ARG A 300 -1.45 1.07 17.02
N SER A 301 -0.69 1.22 15.96
CA SER A 301 -1.21 1.64 14.65
C SER A 301 -0.67 0.81 13.48
N ALA A 302 0.17 -0.19 13.77
CA ALA A 302 0.88 -0.94 12.75
C ALA A 302 0.00 -1.96 12.01
N ALA A 303 -1.23 -2.27 12.41
CA ALA A 303 -1.95 -3.42 11.84
C ALA A 303 -2.19 -3.34 10.33
N SER A 304 -2.42 -2.14 9.76
CA SER A 304 -2.54 -1.99 8.31
C SER A 304 -1.19 -2.03 7.57
N ALA A 305 -0.09 -1.63 8.23
CA ALA A 305 1.28 -1.68 7.71
C ALA A 305 2.01 -3.00 8.05
N ALA A 306 1.46 -3.81 8.96
CA ALA A 306 2.06 -5.03 9.51
C ALA A 306 1.84 -6.25 8.64
N GLY A 307 0.88 -6.19 7.72
CA GLY A 307 0.77 -7.16 6.64
C GLY A 307 2.06 -7.19 5.81
N ASP A 308 2.56 -6.02 5.42
CA ASP A 308 3.84 -5.88 4.70
C ASP A 308 5.08 -6.06 5.60
N ALA A 309 4.93 -5.86 6.92
CA ALA A 309 5.99 -6.14 7.90
C ALA A 309 6.05 -7.62 8.36
N SER A 310 5.10 -8.46 7.96
CA SER A 310 5.14 -9.92 8.19
C SER A 310 6.38 -10.57 7.54
N ASP A 311 6.88 -9.97 6.46
CA ASP A 311 8.13 -10.33 5.79
C ASP A 311 9.39 -10.05 6.63
N ALA A 312 9.29 -9.28 7.71
CA ALA A 312 10.43 -9.02 8.61
C ALA A 312 10.88 -10.26 9.40
N ILE A 313 10.05 -11.32 9.45
CA ILE A 313 10.23 -12.43 10.39
C ILE A 313 10.65 -13.72 9.68
N GLY A 314 10.30 -13.87 8.40
CA GLY A 314 10.58 -15.09 7.63
C GLY A 314 12.06 -15.29 7.25
N GLY A 315 12.82 -14.21 7.09
CA GLY A 315 14.21 -14.27 6.59
C GLY A 315 15.31 -14.05 7.64
N ALA A 316 14.97 -13.69 8.89
CA ALA A 316 15.95 -13.24 9.88
C ALA A 316 15.99 -14.07 11.18
N ALA A 317 15.15 -15.09 11.34
CA ALA A 317 14.97 -15.74 12.63
C ALA A 317 15.64 -17.11 12.74
N ASN A 318 16.67 -17.20 13.59
CA ASN A 318 17.01 -18.47 14.23
C ASN A 318 15.77 -18.98 14.99
N ALA A 319 15.45 -20.26 14.82
CA ALA A 319 14.21 -20.93 15.22
C ALA A 319 13.83 -20.86 16.73
N SER A 320 14.67 -20.29 17.60
CA SER A 320 14.42 -20.22 19.05
C SER A 320 13.74 -18.93 19.52
N ASN A 321 13.76 -17.85 18.73
CA ASN A 321 13.16 -16.55 19.09
C ASN A 321 11.85 -16.23 18.32
N THR A 322 11.45 -17.09 17.39
CA THR A 322 10.26 -16.90 16.55
C THR A 322 8.96 -16.97 17.34
N ASP A 323 8.89 -17.77 18.39
CA ASP A 323 7.63 -18.05 19.08
C ASP A 323 7.22 -16.90 20.01
N GLY A 324 8.18 -16.28 20.71
CA GLY A 324 7.90 -15.09 21.52
C GLY A 324 7.52 -13.87 20.68
N LEU A 325 8.14 -13.70 19.51
CA LEU A 325 7.79 -12.60 18.59
C LEU A 325 6.42 -12.84 17.93
N ARG A 326 6.09 -14.10 17.56
CA ARG A 326 4.77 -14.50 17.05
C ARG A 326 3.67 -14.28 18.06
N GLU A 327 3.92 -14.59 19.33
CA GLU A 327 2.94 -14.39 20.41
C GLU A 327 2.72 -12.90 20.70
N GLN A 328 3.79 -12.10 20.66
CA GLN A 328 3.70 -10.64 20.76
C GLN A 328 2.93 -10.05 19.57
N LEU A 329 3.18 -10.49 18.34
CA LEU A 329 2.46 -10.02 17.15
C LEU A 329 1.00 -10.46 17.14
N ARG A 330 0.68 -11.67 17.64
CA ARG A 330 -0.69 -12.15 17.81
C ARG A 330 -1.45 -11.29 18.82
N ALA A 331 -0.85 -11.02 19.97
CA ALA A 331 -1.44 -10.15 21.00
C ALA A 331 -1.62 -8.70 20.49
N LEU A 332 -0.74 -8.24 19.60
CA LEU A 332 -0.85 -6.92 18.97
C LEU A 332 -1.91 -6.87 17.88
N ALA A 333 -2.04 -7.92 17.07
CA ALA A 333 -3.11 -8.05 16.07
C ALA A 333 -4.49 -8.13 16.73
N GLU A 334 -4.62 -8.85 17.86
CA GLU A 334 -5.85 -8.88 18.65
C GLU A 334 -6.19 -7.52 19.24
N ARG A 335 -5.20 -6.78 19.76
CA ARG A 335 -5.39 -5.42 20.29
C ARG A 335 -5.73 -4.40 19.21
N ALA A 336 -5.16 -4.53 18.02
CA ALA A 336 -5.47 -3.66 16.90
C ALA A 336 -6.87 -3.92 16.34
N ALA A 337 -7.28 -5.19 16.21
CA ALA A 337 -8.65 -5.54 15.86
C ALA A 337 -9.67 -4.99 16.87
N LEU A 338 -9.33 -5.01 18.17
CA LEU A 338 -10.16 -4.41 19.21
C LEU A 338 -10.26 -2.89 19.06
N ALA A 339 -9.15 -2.21 18.74
CA ALA A 339 -9.10 -0.77 18.55
C ALA A 339 -9.84 -0.32 17.27
N GLU A 340 -9.74 -1.07 16.18
CA GLU A 340 -10.51 -0.84 14.95
C GLU A 340 -12.00 -1.06 15.17
N ALA A 341 -12.38 -2.10 15.91
CA ALA A 341 -13.77 -2.32 16.32
C ALA A 341 -14.28 -1.18 17.22
N GLU A 342 -13.44 -0.66 18.11
CA GLU A 342 -13.80 0.46 18.98
C GLU A 342 -13.90 1.77 18.20
N ALA A 343 -13.02 2.02 17.23
CA ALA A 343 -13.11 3.17 16.32
C ALA A 343 -14.35 3.08 15.42
N ALA A 344 -14.67 1.91 14.88
CA ALA A 344 -15.89 1.67 14.10
C ALA A 344 -17.15 1.87 14.96
N LYS A 345 -17.13 1.41 16.21
CA LYS A 345 -18.20 1.64 17.18
C LYS A 345 -18.36 3.13 17.50
N GLN A 346 -17.27 3.86 17.70
CA GLN A 346 -17.29 5.31 17.93
C GLN A 346 -17.80 6.08 16.70
N ALA A 347 -17.42 5.67 15.49
CA ALA A 347 -17.94 6.25 14.25
C ALA A 347 -19.44 5.99 14.08
N ALA A 348 -19.91 4.78 14.38
CA ALA A 348 -21.34 4.44 14.37
C ALA A 348 -22.14 5.20 15.44
N LEU A 349 -21.56 5.42 16.62
CA LEU A 349 -22.18 6.26 17.66
C LEU A 349 -22.26 7.73 17.23
N ARG A 350 -21.24 8.26 16.55
CA ARG A 350 -21.27 9.62 16.00
C ARG A 350 -22.32 9.77 14.90
N SER A 351 -22.39 8.83 13.95
CA SER A 351 -23.40 8.89 12.89
C SER A 351 -24.83 8.71 13.44
N ALA A 352 -25.01 7.88 14.46
CA ALA A 352 -26.29 7.76 15.17
C ALA A 352 -26.67 9.05 15.91
N ALA A 353 -25.72 9.70 16.58
CA ALA A 353 -25.95 10.99 17.25
C ALA A 353 -26.26 12.12 16.24
N GLU A 354 -25.58 12.16 15.09
CA GLU A 354 -25.87 13.09 14.01
C GLU A 354 -27.28 12.86 13.42
N ALA A 355 -27.67 11.60 13.22
CA ALA A 355 -29.01 11.24 12.75
C ALA A 355 -30.10 11.62 13.77
N GLU A 356 -29.85 11.43 15.07
CA GLU A 356 -30.78 11.83 16.13
C GLU A 356 -30.90 13.36 16.23
N ALA A 357 -29.79 14.09 16.13
CA ALA A 357 -29.79 15.55 16.08
C ALA A 357 -30.58 16.08 14.86
N ALA A 358 -30.40 15.48 13.68
CA ALA A 358 -31.18 15.81 12.48
C ALA A 358 -32.68 15.53 12.67
N ARG A 359 -33.03 14.41 13.31
CA ARG A 359 -34.44 14.07 13.64
C ARG A 359 -35.05 15.06 14.62
N GLN A 360 -34.31 15.47 15.66
CA GLN A 360 -34.78 16.48 16.62
C GLN A 360 -34.97 17.85 15.95
N ALA A 361 -34.08 18.24 15.04
CA ALA A 361 -34.22 19.47 14.27
C ALA A 361 -35.48 19.46 13.38
N SER A 362 -35.74 18.34 12.70
CA SER A 362 -36.96 18.16 11.89
C SER A 362 -38.24 18.24 12.73
N LEU A 363 -38.26 17.60 13.91
CA LEU A 363 -39.41 17.67 14.82
C LEU A 363 -39.65 19.09 15.36
N ARG A 364 -38.58 19.85 15.66
CA ARG A 364 -38.71 21.26 16.07
C ARG A 364 -39.29 22.13 14.95
N ALA A 365 -38.82 21.94 13.71
CA ALA A 365 -39.37 22.65 12.55
C ALA A 365 -40.85 22.33 12.34
N GLN A 366 -41.26 21.07 12.45
CA GLN A 366 -42.68 20.67 12.36
C GLN A 366 -43.53 21.27 13.49
N ALA A 367 -43.00 21.35 14.71
CA ALA A 367 -43.70 21.96 15.84
C ALA A 367 -43.88 23.48 15.65
N GLU A 368 -42.87 24.17 15.12
CA GLU A 368 -42.95 25.59 14.79
C GLU A 368 -43.97 25.85 13.68
N GLU A 369 -44.00 25.03 12.62
CA GLU A 369 -45.00 25.11 11.55
C GLU A 369 -46.43 24.83 12.06
N ALA A 370 -46.60 23.85 12.96
CA ALA A 370 -47.89 23.56 13.57
C ALA A 370 -48.37 24.74 14.43
N ALA A 371 -47.48 25.37 15.20
CA ALA A 371 -47.80 26.52 16.04
C ALA A 371 -48.18 27.76 15.21
N THR A 372 -47.50 28.01 14.08
CA THR A 372 -47.88 29.11 13.18
C THR A 372 -49.24 28.85 12.51
N ARG A 373 -49.51 27.60 12.10
CA ARG A 373 -50.80 27.21 11.54
C ARG A 373 -51.94 27.34 12.55
N GLU A 374 -51.72 26.97 13.82
CA GLU A 374 -52.71 27.14 14.88
C GLU A 374 -53.02 28.62 15.14
N ARG A 375 -51.99 29.49 15.14
CA ARG A 375 -52.18 30.95 15.27
C ARG A 375 -53.00 31.51 14.12
N ALA A 376 -52.70 31.12 12.88
CA ALA A 376 -53.44 31.55 11.70
C ALA A 376 -54.92 31.11 11.75
N LEU A 377 -55.19 29.87 12.16
CA LEU A 377 -56.56 29.37 12.32
C LEU A 377 -57.34 30.12 13.42
N LYS A 378 -56.68 30.42 14.56
CA LYS A 378 -57.30 31.24 15.63
C LYS A 378 -57.61 32.65 15.16
N GLU A 379 -56.75 33.25 14.35
CA GLU A 379 -56.96 34.57 13.78
C GLU A 379 -58.12 34.57 12.77
N GLN A 380 -58.17 33.58 11.88
CA GLN A 380 -59.28 33.40 10.95
C GLN A 380 -60.62 33.21 11.70
N ALA A 381 -60.64 32.40 12.77
CA ALA A 381 -61.83 32.19 13.58
C ALA A 381 -62.30 33.49 14.27
N ARG A 382 -61.37 34.32 14.78
CA ARG A 382 -61.68 35.64 15.35
C ARG A 382 -62.27 36.59 14.32
N GLU A 383 -61.76 36.57 13.08
CA GLU A 383 -62.28 37.40 12.00
C GLU A 383 -63.70 36.98 11.59
N GLN A 384 -63.96 35.67 11.49
CA GLN A 384 -65.30 35.14 11.23
C GLN A 384 -66.29 35.54 12.33
N LEU A 385 -65.88 35.47 13.60
CA LEU A 385 -66.70 35.92 14.72
C LEU A 385 -67.05 37.41 14.63
N ARG A 386 -66.09 38.27 14.27
CA ARG A 386 -66.33 39.71 14.04
C ARG A 386 -67.35 39.95 12.93
N LYS A 387 -67.26 39.20 11.81
CA LYS A 387 -68.22 39.30 10.70
C LYS A 387 -69.63 38.90 11.13
N LEU A 388 -69.77 37.80 11.89
CA LEU A 388 -71.06 37.37 12.43
C LEU A 388 -71.65 38.40 13.41
N GLN A 389 -70.83 38.99 14.28
CA GLN A 389 -71.28 40.04 15.20
C GLN A 389 -71.73 41.30 14.45
N ALA A 390 -71.03 41.68 13.37
CA ALA A 390 -71.45 42.80 12.51
C ALA A 390 -72.79 42.51 11.82
N MET A 391 -72.96 41.29 11.26
CA MET A 391 -74.24 40.87 10.69
C MET A 391 -75.37 40.86 11.72
N GLN A 392 -75.12 40.38 12.95
CA GLN A 392 -76.10 40.43 14.03
C GLN A 392 -76.50 41.87 14.37
N ALA A 393 -75.55 42.80 14.40
CA ALA A 393 -75.83 44.22 14.63
C ALA A 393 -76.65 44.85 13.49
N GLU A 394 -76.36 44.51 12.23
CA GLU A 394 -77.15 44.94 11.07
C GLU A 394 -78.58 44.40 11.12
N VAL A 395 -78.76 43.11 11.42
CA VAL A 395 -80.09 42.51 11.58
C VAL A 395 -80.86 43.16 12.73
N ALA A 396 -80.22 43.42 13.86
CA ALA A 396 -80.83 44.13 14.99
C ALA A 396 -81.26 45.56 14.61
N ALA A 397 -80.44 46.27 13.82
CA ALA A 397 -80.77 47.60 13.31
C ALA A 397 -81.98 47.57 12.36
N VAL A 398 -82.06 46.59 11.45
CA VAL A 398 -83.21 46.41 10.55
C VAL A 398 -84.48 46.06 11.32
N LEU A 399 -84.41 45.20 12.34
CA LEU A 399 -85.57 44.89 13.17
C LEU A 399 -86.08 46.14 13.91
N SER A 400 -85.18 47.01 14.37
CA SER A 400 -85.57 48.25 15.07
C SER A 400 -86.23 49.33 14.19
N THR A 401 -86.15 49.21 12.86
CA THR A 401 -86.85 50.12 11.93
C THR A 401 -88.17 49.54 11.41
N LEU A 402 -88.46 48.28 11.71
CA LEU A 402 -89.69 47.56 11.37
C LEU A 402 -90.77 47.67 12.47
N ASP A 403 -90.36 47.88 13.73
CA ASP A 403 -91.20 48.35 14.84
C ASP A 403 -91.45 49.87 14.72
#